data_AF-A0A971KIW1-F1
#
_entry.id   AF-A0A971KIW1-F1
#
_cell.length_a   1.000
_cell.length_b   1.000
_cell.length_c   1.000
_cell.angle_alpha   90.00
_cell.angle_beta   90.00
_cell.angle_gamma   90.00
#
_symmetry.space_group_name_H-M   'P 1'
#
loop_
_entity.id
_entity.type
_entity.pdbx_description
1 polymer ?
#
loop_
_entity_poly.entity_id
_entity_poly.type
_entity_poly.pdbx_seq_one_letter_code
_entity_poly.pdbx_strand_id
1 'polypeptide(L)' 'MPYETDIKRMEEIAELLRDNQTTLDKAVALFEEGVKIANRVEKELTEIERKVEILLNPVQETEENTIRTEPFEAL' A
#
# COMPACT_ATOMS: atom_id res chain seq x y z
N MET A 1 9.56 -4.13 7.67
CA MET A 1 8.60 -5.19 8.00
C MET A 1 7.28 -4.70 8.63
N PRO A 2 6.70 -3.53 8.27
CA PRO A 2 5.34 -3.18 8.72
C PRO A 2 4.29 -4.19 8.24
N TYR A 3 4.35 -4.58 6.95
CA TYR A 3 3.42 -5.52 6.33
C TYR A 3 3.33 -6.87 7.08
N GLU A 4 4.45 -7.54 7.33
CA GLU A 4 4.45 -8.85 7.99
C GLU A 4 3.92 -8.76 9.43
N THR A 5 4.20 -7.64 10.10
CA THR A 5 3.68 -7.37 11.45
C THR A 5 2.16 -7.15 11.41
N ASP A 6 1.67 -6.44 10.41
CA ASP A 6 0.25 -6.16 10.19
C ASP A 6 -0.54 -7.43 9.88
N ILE A 7 -0.01 -8.30 9.02
CA ILE A 7 -0.61 -9.59 8.71
C ILE A 7 -0.67 -10.46 9.96
N LYS A 8 0.44 -10.57 10.71
CA LYS A 8 0.45 -11.32 11.97
C LYS A 8 -0.57 -10.79 12.96
N ARG A 9 -0.70 -9.47 13.08
CA ARG A 9 -1.70 -8.86 13.96
C ARG A 9 -3.13 -9.14 13.50
N MET A 10 -3.38 -9.17 12.19
CA MET A 10 -4.68 -9.53 11.64
C MET A 10 -5.06 -10.98 11.99
N GLU A 11 -4.11 -11.92 11.94
CA GLU A 11 -4.32 -13.31 12.35
C GLU A 11 -4.70 -13.41 13.83
N GLU A 12 -3.97 -12.72 14.70
CA GLU A 12 -4.29 -12.63 16.13
C GLU A 12 -5.68 -12.06 16.38
N ILE A 13 -6.07 -10.99 15.66
CA ILE A 13 -7.42 -10.41 15.75
C ILE A 13 -8.47 -11.44 15.33
N ALA A 14 -8.25 -12.18 14.24
CA ALA A 14 -9.17 -13.20 13.75
C ALA A 14 -9.29 -14.39 14.71
N GLU A 15 -8.23 -14.75 15.43
CA GLU A 15 -8.28 -15.73 16.52
C GLU A 15 -9.09 -15.23 17.71
N LEU A 16 -8.82 -14.01 18.17
CA LEU A 16 -9.54 -13.40 19.30
C LEU A 16 -11.03 -13.22 19.02
N LEU A 17 -11.42 -12.87 17.79
CA LEU A 17 -12.83 -12.74 17.40
C LEU A 17 -13.56 -14.09 17.33
N ARG A 18 -12.84 -15.21 17.18
CA ARG A 18 -13.41 -16.57 17.21
C ARG A 18 -13.51 -17.14 18.62
N ASP A 19 -12.85 -16.51 19.59
CA ASP A 19 -12.91 -16.94 20.99
C ASP A 19 -14.25 -16.53 21.65
N ASN A 20 -14.95 -17.52 22.21
CA ASN A 20 -16.21 -17.34 22.92
C ASN A 20 -16.07 -16.52 24.22
N GLN A 21 -14.85 -16.30 24.71
CA GLN A 21 -14.57 -15.45 25.86
C GLN A 21 -14.43 -13.96 25.51
N THR A 22 -14.44 -13.61 24.22
CA THR A 22 -14.36 -12.22 23.77
C THR A 22 -15.69 -11.51 24.02
N THR A 23 -15.67 -10.48 24.85
CA THR A 23 -16.83 -9.64 25.13
C THR A 23 -17.20 -8.80 23.90
N LEU A 24 -18.46 -8.36 23.82
CA LEU A 24 -18.95 -7.54 22.70
C LEU A 24 -18.12 -6.27 22.50
N ASP A 25 -17.84 -5.52 23.58
CA ASP A 25 -17.06 -4.28 23.50
C ASP A 25 -15.65 -4.54 22.95
N LYS A 26 -15.03 -5.65 23.38
CA LYS A 26 -13.71 -6.06 22.89
C LYS A 26 -13.76 -6.51 21.43
N ALA A 27 -14.82 -7.22 21.02
CA ALA A 27 -15.02 -7.61 19.63
C ALA A 27 -15.15 -6.39 18.70
N VAL A 28 -15.89 -5.36 19.12
CA VAL A 28 -16.02 -4.10 18.36
C VAL A 28 -14.66 -3.42 18.22
N ALA A 29 -13.90 -3.30 19.31
CA ALA A 29 -12.56 -2.69 19.28
C ALA A 29 -11.58 -3.47 18.37
N LEU A 30 -11.59 -4.81 18.45
CA LEU A 30 -10.79 -5.69 17.58
C LEU A 30 -11.17 -5.56 16.11
N PHE A 31 -12.47 -5.45 15.81
CA PHE A 31 -12.95 -5.24 14.45
C PHE A 31 -12.48 -3.89 13.88
N GLU A 32 -12.61 -2.81 14.67
CA GLU A 32 -12.10 -1.49 14.26
C GLU A 32 -10.59 -1.48 14.03
N GLU A 33 -9.83 -2.19 14.87
CA GLU A 33 -8.40 -2.39 14.69
C GLU A 33 -8.12 -3.12 13.36
N GLY A 34 -8.82 -4.23 13.11
CA GLY A 34 -8.70 -5.01 11.88
C GLY A 34 -8.98 -4.16 10.63
N VAL A 35 -10.04 -3.36 10.62
CA VAL A 35 -10.34 -2.46 9.49
C VAL A 35 -9.22 -1.45 9.24
N LYS A 36 -8.63 -0.88 10.31
CA LYS A 36 -7.49 0.05 10.17
C LYS A 36 -6.25 -0.62 9.58
N ILE A 37 -5.96 -1.85 10.01
CA ILE A 37 -4.84 -2.63 9.47
C ILE A 37 -5.08 -2.96 7.99
N ALA A 38 -6.29 -3.43 7.64
CA ALA A 38 -6.65 -3.76 6.26
C ALA A 38 -6.43 -2.57 5.31
N ASN A 39 -6.90 -1.37 5.70
CA ASN A 39 -6.70 -0.14 4.94
C ASN A 39 -5.23 0.24 4.76
N ARG A 40 -4.38 -0.07 5.74
CA ARG A 40 -2.92 0.21 5.66
C ARG A 40 -2.23 -0.77 4.72
N VAL A 41 -2.54 -2.05 4.86
CA VAL A 41 -2.02 -3.13 4.00
C VAL A 41 -2.39 -2.89 2.54
N GLU A 42 -3.64 -2.53 2.26
CA GLU A 42 -4.10 -2.21 0.90
C GLU A 42 -3.27 -1.07 0.29
N LYS A 43 -3.06 0.02 1.02
CA LYS A 43 -2.24 1.16 0.55
C LYS A 43 -0.79 0.76 0.28
N GLU A 44 -0.19 -0.04 1.16
CA GLU A 44 1.19 -0.49 0.99
C GLU A 44 1.33 -1.36 -0.27
N LEU A 45 0.39 -2.28 -0.49
CA LEU A 45 0.36 -3.12 -1.69
C LEU A 45 0.19 -2.29 -2.97
N THR A 46 -0.73 -1.32 -2.99
CA THR A 46 -0.92 -0.43 -4.16
C THR A 46 0.36 0.36 -4.51
N GLU A 47 1.08 0.86 -3.50
CA GLU A 47 2.32 1.59 -3.74
C GLU A 47 3.46 0.68 -4.25
N ILE A 48 3.50 -0.58 -3.79
CA ILE A 48 4.44 -1.58 -4.31
C ILE A 48 4.09 -1.95 -5.75
N GLU A 49 2.81 -2.20 -6.04
CA GLU A 49 2.33 -2.51 -7.39
C GLU A 49 2.71 -1.40 -8.39
N ARG A 50 2.46 -0.13 -8.05
CA ARG A 50 2.88 1.02 -8.88
C ARG A 50 4.39 1.03 -9.14
N LYS A 51 5.21 0.76 -8.11
CA LYS A 51 6.67 0.70 -8.29
C LYS A 51 7.08 -0.43 -9.22
N VAL A 52 6.46 -1.60 -9.09
CA VAL A 52 6.70 -2.75 -9.99
C VAL A 52 6.31 -2.41 -11.41
N GLU A 53 5.15 -1.77 -11.63
CA GLU A 53 4.70 -1.34 -12.95
C GLU A 53 5.69 -0.40 -13.63
N ILE A 54 6.19 0.61 -12.91
CA ILE A 54 7.21 1.56 -13.43
C ILE A 54 8.50 0.83 -13.83
N LEU A 55 8.92 -0.18 -13.07
CA LEU A 55 10.13 -0.93 -13.36
C LEU A 55 9.97 -1.89 -14.54
N LEU A 56 8.78 -2.47 -14.72
CA LEU A 56 8.48 -3.39 -15.83
C LEU A 56 8.19 -2.65 -17.14
N ASN A 57 7.65 -1.44 -17.05
CA ASN A 57 7.44 -0.54 -18.17
C ASN A 57 8.34 0.69 -17.99
N PRO A 58 9.68 0.56 -18.13
CA PRO A 58 10.54 1.73 -18.19
C PRO A 58 9.96 2.58 -19.31
N VAL A 59 9.55 3.80 -18.97
CA VAL A 59 9.04 4.79 -19.94
C VAL A 59 9.99 4.72 -21.11
N GLN A 60 9.52 4.26 -22.27
CA GLN A 60 10.36 4.24 -23.46
C GLN A 60 10.80 5.69 -23.63
N GLU A 61 12.09 5.95 -23.45
CA GLU A 61 12.71 7.17 -23.93
C GLU A 61 12.58 7.11 -25.46
N THR A 62 11.39 7.46 -25.96
CA THR A 62 11.22 7.76 -27.37
C THR A 62 11.93 9.09 -27.59
N GLU A 63 12.67 9.19 -28.70
CA GLU A 63 13.48 10.37 -29.04
C GLU A 63 12.66 11.69 -29.06
N GLU A 64 11.32 11.60 -29.10
CA GLU A 64 10.38 12.72 -29.00
C GLU A 64 10.25 13.34 -27.59
N ASN A 65 10.58 12.60 -26.52
CA ASN A 65 10.50 13.09 -25.13
C ASN A 65 11.85 13.62 -24.60
N THR A 66 12.85 13.73 -25.46
CA THR A 66 14.13 14.37 -25.13
C THR A 66 13.95 15.89 -25.22
N ILE A 67 13.92 16.58 -24.09
CA ILE A 67 14.00 18.05 -24.07
C ILE A 67 15.31 18.47 -24.73
N ARG A 68 15.23 19.07 -25.92
CA ARG A 68 16.38 19.63 -26.64
C ARG A 68 16.53 21.11 -26.29
N THR A 69 17.75 21.52 -25.99
CA THR A 69 18.09 22.95 -25.86
C THR A 69 18.38 23.50 -27.26
N GLU A 70 17.53 24.41 -27.74
CA GLU A 70 17.77 25.19 -28.95
C GLU A 70 18.40 26.55 -28.58
N PRO A 71 19.29 27.13 -29.41
CA PRO A 71 19.80 28.48 -29.19
C PRO A 71 18.64 29.49 -29.14
N PHE A 72 18.63 30.33 -28.10
CA PHE A 72 17.64 31.39 -27.97
C PHE A 72 17.92 32.50 -28.98
N GLU A 73 17.09 32.62 -30.01
CA GLU A 73 17.13 33.77 -30.91
C GLU A 73 16.49 34.98 -30.21
N ALA A 74 17.33 35.93 -29.82
CA ALA A 74 16.90 37.23 -29.34
C ALA A 74 16.39 38.07 -30.53
N LEU A 75 15.12 38.50 -30.45
CA LEU A 75 14.49 39.45 -31.39
C LEU A 75 15.14 40.84 -31.34
#